data_AF-A0A846GA48-F1
#
_entry.id   AF-A0A846GA48-F1
#
_cell.length_a   1.000
_cell.length_b   1.000
_cell.length_c   1.000
_cell.angle_alpha   90.00
_cell.angle_beta   90.00
_cell.angle_gamma   90.00
#
_symmetry.space_group_name_H-M   'P 1'
#
loop_
_entity.id
_entity.type
_entity.pdbx_description
1 polymer ?
#
loop_
_entity_poly.entity_id
_entity_poly.type
_entity_poly.pdbx_seq_one_letter_code
_entity_poly.pdbx_strand_id
1 'polypeptide(L)' 'MPDNNYIKKQAAKMQSATHPRIKEDAGWRILSNSDEPGLSDDGTLTPEQMQKAQAIASEALKQ' A
#
# COMPACT_ATOMS: atom_id res chain seq x y z
N MET A 1 15.08 -1.05 6.98
CA MET A 1 14.14 -0.08 7.57
C MET A 1 13.09 0.24 6.52
N PRO A 2 11.81 0.39 6.87
CA PRO A 2 10.79 0.75 5.89
C PRO A 2 11.13 2.11 5.25
N ASP A 3 11.28 2.13 3.94
CA ASP A 3 11.55 3.35 3.19
C ASP A 3 10.31 4.26 3.17
N ASN A 4 10.25 5.21 4.12
CA ASN A 4 9.10 6.12 4.26
C ASN A 4 8.85 6.94 2.97
N ASN A 5 9.91 7.33 2.26
CA ASN A 5 9.79 8.00 0.96
C ASN A 5 9.18 7.10 -0.12
N TYR A 6 9.46 5.80 -0.09
CA TYR A 6 8.85 4.84 -1.01
C TYR A 6 7.36 4.66 -0.68
N ILE A 7 7.02 4.50 0.60
CA ILE A 7 5.62 4.40 1.07
C ILE A 7 4.84 5.65 0.65
N LYS A 8 5.39 6.86 0.85
CA LYS A 8 4.76 8.12 0.39
C LYS A 8 4.46 8.14 -1.11
N LYS A 9 5.40 7.67 -1.95
CA LYS A 9 5.18 7.58 -3.40
C LYS A 9 4.06 6.61 -3.77
N GLN A 10 4.03 5.44 -3.14
CA GLN A 10 2.96 4.46 -3.38
C GLN A 10 1.62 4.94 -2.82
N ALA A 11 1.63 5.64 -1.68
CA ALA A 11 0.44 6.24 -1.08
C ALA A 11 -0.20 7.28 -2.01
N ALA A 12 0.62 8.18 -2.57
CA ALA A 12 0.16 9.14 -3.57
C ALA A 12 -0.42 8.43 -4.80
N LYS A 13 0.27 7.39 -5.31
CA LYS A 13 -0.19 6.58 -6.44
C LYS A 13 -1.51 5.87 -6.14
N MET A 14 -1.69 5.34 -4.93
CA MET A 14 -2.91 4.67 -4.47
C MET A 14 -4.10 5.64 -4.38
N GLN A 15 -3.85 6.90 -3.99
CA GLN A 15 -4.89 7.94 -3.95
C GLN A 15 -5.24 8.50 -5.34
N SER A 16 -4.25 8.64 -6.22
CA SER A 16 -4.46 9.16 -7.59
C SER A 16 -4.91 8.08 -8.58
N ALA A 17 -4.84 6.80 -8.21
CA ALA A 17 -5.21 5.69 -9.09
C ALA A 17 -6.72 5.65 -9.34
N THR A 18 -7.09 5.77 -10.61
CA THR A 18 -8.47 5.59 -11.07
C THR A 18 -8.79 4.12 -11.36
N HIS A 19 -7.77 3.29 -11.58
CA HIS A 19 -7.95 1.88 -11.91
C HIS A 19 -7.73 0.99 -10.66
N PRO A 20 -8.65 0.07 -10.33
CA PRO A 20 -8.61 -0.71 -9.09
C PRO A 20 -7.33 -1.54 -8.94
N ARG A 21 -6.86 -2.18 -10.03
CA ARG A 21 -5.60 -2.94 -10.01
C ARG A 21 -4.38 -2.09 -9.65
N ILE A 22 -4.33 -0.83 -10.06
CA ILE A 22 -3.22 0.07 -9.73
C ILE A 22 -3.26 0.42 -8.24
N LYS A 23 -4.47 0.57 -7.69
CA LYS A 23 -4.68 0.81 -6.26
C LYS A 23 -4.25 -0.39 -5.42
N GLU A 24 -4.58 -1.60 -5.86
CA GLU A 24 -4.17 -2.85 -5.22
C GLU A 24 -2.65 -3.07 -5.28
N ASP A 25 -2.03 -2.88 -6.46
CA ASP A 25 -0.57 -2.95 -6.63
C ASP A 25 0.17 -1.95 -5.73
N ALA A 26 -0.31 -0.70 -5.66
CA ALA A 26 0.26 0.30 -4.78
C ALA A 26 0.10 -0.08 -3.30
N GLY A 27 -1.07 -0.61 -2.92
CA GLY A 27 -1.31 -1.13 -1.58
C GLY A 27 -0.38 -2.29 -1.23
N TRP A 28 -0.13 -3.20 -2.17
CA TRP A 28 0.71 -4.38 -1.97
C TRP A 28 2.16 -3.94 -1.77
N ARG A 29 2.63 -2.96 -2.55
CA ARG A 29 3.95 -2.35 -2.37
C ARG A 29 4.11 -1.65 -1.02
N ILE A 30 3.06 -1.00 -0.52
CA ILE A 30 3.08 -0.36 0.81
C ILE A 30 3.24 -1.43 1.90
N LEU A 31 2.38 -2.44 1.89
CA LEU A 31 2.39 -3.52 2.88
C LEU A 31 3.69 -4.32 2.84
N SER A 32 4.19 -4.66 1.64
CA SER A 32 5.45 -5.38 1.45
C SER A 32 6.63 -4.59 2.02
N ASN A 33 6.64 -3.27 1.82
CA ASN A 33 7.67 -2.40 2.39
C ASN A 33 7.51 -2.16 3.91
N SER A 34 6.31 -2.38 4.45
CA SER A 34 6.00 -2.36 5.87
C SER A 34 6.20 -3.72 6.57
N ASP A 35 6.75 -4.72 5.87
CA ASP A 35 7.00 -6.07 6.38
C ASP A 35 5.71 -6.76 6.89
N GLU A 36 4.61 -6.60 6.15
CA GLU A 36 3.32 -7.15 6.59
C GLU A 36 3.28 -8.68 6.41
N PRO A 37 3.08 -9.46 7.51
CA PRO A 37 3.02 -10.90 7.42
C PRO A 37 1.74 -11.35 6.70
N GLY A 38 1.84 -12.35 5.81
CA GLY A 38 0.68 -12.94 5.14
C GLY A 38 0.23 -12.23 3.87
N LEU A 39 1.09 -11.42 3.25
CA LEU A 39 0.90 -10.98 1.86
C LEU A 39 0.87 -12.20 0.94
N SER A 40 -0.22 -12.36 0.20
CA SER A 40 -0.34 -13.39 -0.82
C SER A 40 0.67 -13.15 -1.94
N ASP A 41 1.39 -14.20 -2.34
CA ASP A 41 2.37 -14.16 -3.44
C ASP A 41 1.70 -13.91 -4.82
N ASP A 42 0.40 -14.19 -4.91
CA ASP A 42 -0.44 -13.96 -6.09
C ASP A 42 -0.72 -12.46 -6.37
N GLY A 43 -0.28 -11.56 -5.48
CA GLY A 43 -0.47 -10.11 -5.63
C GLY A 43 -1.90 -9.61 -5.36
N THR A 44 -2.81 -10.53 -5.02
CA THR A 44 -4.19 -10.21 -4.62
C THR A 44 -4.24 -9.82 -3.15
N LEU A 45 -4.71 -8.62 -2.85
CA LEU A 45 -4.91 -8.15 -1.48
C LEU A 45 -6.32 -8.45 -0.99
N THR A 46 -6.42 -8.95 0.24
CA THR A 46 -7.72 -9.04 0.91
C THR A 46 -8.27 -7.65 1.24
N PRO A 47 -9.59 -7.49 1.46
CA PRO A 47 -10.16 -6.21 1.89
C PRO A 47 -9.51 -5.65 3.16
N GLU A 48 -9.15 -6.51 4.12
CA GLU A 48 -8.45 -6.13 5.35
C GLU A 48 -7.05 -5.58 5.07
N GLN A 49 -6.29 -6.26 4.20
CA GLN A 49 -4.98 -5.81 3.76
C GLN A 49 -5.06 -4.49 3.00
N MET A 50 -6.04 -4.35 2.10
CA MET A 50 -6.30 -3.09 1.40
C MET A 50 -6.59 -1.95 2.37
N GLN A 51 -7.39 -2.20 3.41
CA GLN A 51 -7.70 -1.21 4.43
C GLN A 51 -6.46 -0.82 5.24
N LYS A 52 -5.62 -1.79 5.60
CA LYS A 52 -4.33 -1.57 6.29
C LYS A 52 -3.35 -0.78 5.43
N ALA A 53 -3.23 -1.12 4.14
CA ALA A 53 -2.41 -0.39 3.18
C ALA A 53 -2.86 1.06 3.05
N GLN A 54 -4.18 1.29 3.02
CA GLN A 54 -4.77 2.61 2.92
C GLN A 54 -4.57 3.44 4.20
N ALA A 55 -4.58 2.80 5.38
CA ALA A 55 -4.24 3.43 6.65
C ALA A 55 -2.77 3.89 6.66
N ILE A 56 -1.84 2.99 6.32
CA ILE A 56 -0.40 3.30 6.22
C ILE A 56 -0.17 4.41 5.18
N ALA A 57 -0.83 4.34 4.02
CA ALA A 57 -0.76 5.36 2.99
C ALA A 57 -1.19 6.73 3.52
N SER A 58 -2.31 6.78 4.25
CA SER A 58 -2.85 8.00 4.80
C SER A 58 -1.98 8.58 5.91
N GLU A 59 -1.37 7.75 6.75
CA GLU A 59 -0.42 8.19 7.77
C GLU A 59 0.87 8.69 7.17
N ALA A 60 1.41 7.99 6.18
CA ALA A 60 2.62 8.40 5.47
C ALA A 60 2.46 9.76 4.79
N LEU A 61 1.27 10.08 4.25
CA LEU A 61 1.01 11.38 3.61
C LEU A 61 0.76 12.52 4.61
N LYS A 62 0.49 12.23 5.88
CA LYS A 62 0.29 13.24 6.95
C LYS A 62 1.59 13.70 7.61
N GLN A 63 2.68 12.95 7.45
CA GLN A 63 4.01 13.29 7.96
C GLN A 63 4.85 14.05 6.94
#